data_AF-X1J085-F1
#
_entry.id   AF-X1J085-F1
#
_cell.length_a   1.000
_cell.length_b   1.000
_cell.length_c   1.000
_cell.angle_alpha   90.00
_cell.angle_beta   90.00
_cell.angle_gamma   90.00
#
_symmetry.space_group_name_H-M   'P 1'
#
loop_
_entity.id
_entity.type
_entity.pdbx_description
1 polymer ?
#
loop_
_entity_poly.entity_id
_entity_poly.type
_entity_poly.pdbx_seq_one_letter_code
_entity_poly.pdbx_strand_id
1 'polypeptide(L)' 'SLEPSHVLLAIGLKPEEAHGSLRVTLGKFTTENEIDYFLKKLPPIIERLRKMSPLKNIVK' A
#
# COMPACT_ATOMS: atom_id res chain seq x y z
N SER A 1 6.67 10.15 -10.28
CA SER A 1 7.77 9.28 -10.72
C SER A 1 7.25 7.87 -10.80
N LEU A 2 7.55 7.15 -11.88
CA LEU A 2 7.19 5.73 -12.06
C LEU A 2 8.25 4.81 -11.45
N GLU A 3 9.30 5.34 -10.82
CA GLU A 3 10.36 4.54 -10.20
C GLU A 3 10.02 4.17 -8.75
N PRO A 4 10.37 2.94 -8.31
CA PRO A 4 10.12 2.49 -6.96
C PRO A 4 11.02 3.23 -5.95
N SER A 5 10.66 3.18 -4.67
CA SER A 5 11.44 3.81 -3.62
C SER A 5 12.84 3.18 -3.51
N HIS A 6 13.88 4.01 -3.65
CA HIS A 6 15.28 3.59 -3.47
C HIS A 6 15.55 3.01 -2.07
N VAL A 7 14.84 3.47 -1.03
CA VAL A 7 14.95 2.91 0.32
C VAL A 7 14.37 1.50 0.37
N LEU A 8 13.21 1.26 -0.26
CA LEU A 8 12.59 -0.06 -0.28
C LEU A 8 13.44 -1.07 -1.07
N LEU A 9 14.05 -0.62 -2.17
CA LEU A 9 15.02 -1.42 -2.91
C LEU A 9 16.26 -1.72 -2.07
N ALA A 10 16.80 -0.74 -1.34
CA ALA A 10 18.00 -0.92 -0.52
C ALA A 10 17.81 -1.91 0.63
N ILE A 11 16.58 -2.03 1.17
CA ILE A 11 16.25 -3.03 2.19
C ILE A 11 15.86 -4.40 1.59
N GLY A 12 15.96 -4.56 0.28
CA GLY A 12 15.83 -5.85 -0.42
C GLY A 12 14.46 -6.18 -0.99
N LEU A 13 13.50 -5.24 -1.03
CA LEU A 13 12.24 -5.48 -1.73
C LEU A 13 12.48 -5.50 -3.24
N LYS A 14 11.77 -6.39 -3.93
CA LYS A 14 11.76 -6.38 -5.40
C LYS A 14 11.02 -5.13 -5.91
N PRO A 15 11.34 -4.63 -7.11
CA PRO A 15 10.66 -3.48 -7.70
C PRO A 15 9.13 -3.60 -7.70
N GLU A 16 8.58 -4.78 -7.99
CA GLU A 16 7.13 -5.02 -8.04
C GLU A 16 6.48 -4.86 -6.66
N GLU A 17 7.17 -5.28 -5.60
CA GLU A 17 6.73 -5.14 -4.20
C GLU A 17 6.86 -3.69 -3.72
N ALA A 18 7.95 -3.02 -4.09
CA ALA A 18 8.17 -1.62 -3.77
C ALA A 18 7.12 -0.70 -4.43
N HIS A 19 6.66 -1.01 -5.65
CA HIS A 19 5.59 -0.28 -6.32
C HIS A 19 4.23 -0.40 -5.63
N GLY A 20 3.96 -1.54 -4.99
CA GLY A 20 2.72 -1.77 -4.25
C GLY A 20 2.70 -1.25 -2.82
N SER A 21 3.79 -0.62 -2.35
CA SER A 21 3.96 -0.21 -0.97
C SER A 21 3.24 1.11 -0.65
N LEU A 22 2.53 1.15 0.49
CA LEU A 22 1.83 2.33 0.99
C LEU A 22 2.40 2.72 2.37
N ARG A 23 2.83 3.98 2.52
CA ARG A 23 3.26 4.54 3.82
C ARG A 23 2.18 5.48 4.35
N VAL A 24 1.70 5.21 5.56
CA VAL A 24 0.77 6.08 6.29
C VAL A 24 1.47 6.54 7.56
N THR A 25 1.57 7.85 7.75
CA THR A 25 2.20 8.45 8.92
C THR A 25 1.13 9.21 9.70
N LEU A 26 1.02 8.94 10.99
CA LEU A 26 0.12 9.64 11.89
C LEU A 26 0.81 10.90 12.43
N GLY A 27 0.03 11.94 12.73
CA GLY A 27 0.53 13.21 13.25
C GLY A 27 -0.16 13.62 14.55
N LYS A 28 0.28 14.74 15.12
CA LYS A 28 -0.25 15.30 16.37
C LYS A 28 -1.77 15.50 16.37
N PHE A 29 -2.37 15.69 15.20
CA PHE A 29 -3.79 16.00 15.03
C PHE A 29 -4.59 14.83 14.47
N THR A 30 -3.99 13.65 14.29
CA THR A 30 -4.74 12.49 13.82
C THR A 30 -5.71 12.02 14.91
N THR A 31 -6.98 11.87 14.53
CA THR A 31 -8.07 11.48 15.41
C THR A 31 -8.45 10.01 15.24
N GLU A 32 -9.04 9.40 16.26
CA GLU A 32 -9.54 8.02 16.18
C GLU A 32 -10.58 7.85 15.06
N ASN A 33 -11.45 8.83 14.86
CA ASN A 33 -12.45 8.81 13.78
C ASN A 33 -11.81 8.72 12.38
N GLU A 34 -10.67 9.37 12.16
CA GLU A 34 -9.93 9.29 10.90
C GLU A 34 -9.31 7.90 10.71
N ILE A 35 -8.82 7.29 11.80
CA ILE A 35 -8.31 5.91 11.78
C ILE A 35 -9.44 4.93 11.45
N ASP A 36 -10.59 5.05 12.10
CA ASP A 36 -11.76 4.21 11.86
C ASP A 36 -12.25 4.35 10.41
N TYR A 37 -12.28 5.58 9.90
CA TYR A 37 -12.60 5.84 8.50
C TYR A 37 -11.60 5.16 7.55
N PHE A 38 -10.31 5.30 7.82
CA PHE A 38 -9.25 4.68 7.03
C PHE A 38 -9.38 3.15 7.02
N LEU A 39 -9.56 2.53 8.19
CA LEU A 39 -9.73 1.08 8.34
C LEU A 39 -11.01 0.57 7.67
N LYS A 40 -12.08 1.37 7.62
CA LYS A 40 -13.32 1.03 6.92
C LYS A 40 -13.17 1.10 5.39
N LYS A 41 -12.37 2.03 4.88
CA LYS A 41 -12.28 2.31 3.43
C LYS A 41 -11.15 1.59 2.73
N LEU A 42 -9.99 1.41 3.37
CA LEU A 42 -8.82 0.85 2.71
C LEU A 42 -9.02 -0.62 2.27
N PRO A 43 -9.54 -1.55 3.10
CA PRO A 43 -9.71 -2.95 2.71
C PRO A 43 -10.56 -3.17 1.44
N PRO A 44 -11.77 -2.59 1.28
CA PRO A 44 -12.55 -2.80 0.06
C PRO A 44 -11.89 -2.17 -1.18
N ILE A 45 -11.12 -1.09 -1.03
CA ILE A 45 -10.34 -0.51 -2.14
C ILE A 45 -9.25 -1.50 -2.58
N ILE A 46 -8.48 -2.05 -1.63
CA ILE A 46 -7.46 -3.07 -1.91
C ILE A 46 -8.08 -4.28 -2.59
N GLU A 47 -9.22 -4.77 -2.10
CA GLU A 47 -9.93 -5.91 -2.69
C GLU A 47 -10.32 -5.66 -4.14
N ARG A 48 -10.87 -4.47 -4.43
CA ARG A 48 -11.22 -4.07 -5.80
C ARG A 48 -10.00 -4.03 -6.72
N LEU A 49 -8.90 -3.42 -6.28
CA LEU A 49 -7.66 -3.35 -7.06
C LEU A 49 -7.07 -4.74 -7.32
N ARG A 50 -7.10 -5.63 -6.31
CA ARG A 50 -6.67 -7.02 -6.45
C ARG A 50 -7.55 -7.85 -7.38
N LYS A 51 -8.84 -7.52 -7.52
CA LYS A 51 -9.75 -8.16 -8.49
C LYS A 51 -9.44 -7.77 -9.92
N MET A 52 -8.94 -6.55 -10.14
CA MET A 52 -8.59 -6.03 -11.47
C MET A 52 -7.13 -6.35 -11.87
N SER A 53 -6.27 -6.63 -10.89
CA SER A 53 -4.84 -6.84 -11.13
C SER A 53 -4.57 -8.18 -11.81
N PRO A 54 -3.83 -8.20 -12.94
CA PRO A 54 -3.37 -9.43 -13.58
C PRO A 54 -2.25 -10.14 -12.77
N LEU A 55 -1.68 -9.47 -11.76
CA LEU A 55 -0.54 -9.97 -10.97
C LEU A 55 -0.93 -10.99 -9.88
N LYS A 56 -2.22 -11.31 -9.75
CA LYS A 56 -2.79 -12.17 -8.69
C LYS A 56 -2.15 -13.57 -8.59
N ASN A 57 -1.47 -14.02 -9.65
CA ASN A 57 -0.86 -15.34 -9.76
C ASN A 57 0.68 -15.37 -9.56
N ILE A 58 1.33 -14.23 -9.34
CA ILE A 58 2.80 -14.12 -9.33
C ILE A 58 3.37 -14.18 -7.91
N VAL A 59 2.55 -13.92 -6.89
CA VAL A 59 2.97 -13.98 -5.48
C VAL A 59 2.32 -15.23 -4.85
N LYS A 60 3.06 -16.35 -4.90
CA LYS A 60 2.87 -17.50 -4.01
C LYS A 60 3.99 -17.50 -2.98
#